data_AF-B8GMH6-F1
#
_entry.id   AF-B8GMH6-F1
#
_cell.length_a   1.000
_cell.length_b   1.000
_cell.length_c   1.000
_cell.angle_alpha   90.00
_cell.angle_beta   90.00
_cell.angle_gamma   90.00
#
_symmetry.space_group_name_H-M   'P 1'
#
loop_
_entity.id
_entity.type
_entity.pdbx_description
1 polymer ?
#
loop_
_entity_poly.entity_id
_entity_poly.type
_entity_poly.pdbx_seq_one_letter_code
_entity_poly.pdbx_strand_id
1 'polypeptide(L)' 'MHIERQDRDQVVISTRLAKARDLLDGLIAYRSELGDLGRELEEMLRAAGVEPSAQAGHIRYEYMPPTDLDRH' A
#
# COMPACT_ATOMS: atom_id res chain seq x y z
N MET A 1 -1.35 14.52 2.20
CA MET A 1 -1.72 13.87 3.47
C MET A 1 -1.58 14.95 4.52
N HIS A 2 -2.67 15.26 5.20
CA HIS A 2 -2.70 16.24 6.29
C HIS A 2 -3.23 15.50 7.51
N ILE A 3 -2.51 15.56 8.62
CA ILE A 3 -2.95 14.98 9.90
C ILE A 3 -3.77 16.07 10.56
N GLU A 4 -5.09 15.89 10.66
CA GLU A 4 -6.00 16.91 11.20
C GLU A 4 -6.05 16.87 12.73
N ARG A 5 -5.85 15.68 13.31
CA ARG A 5 -5.86 15.48 14.76
C ARG A 5 -5.06 14.23 15.11
N GLN A 6 -4.20 14.34 16.11
CA GLN A 6 -3.46 13.21 16.69
C GLN A 6 -3.65 13.26 18.21
N ASP A 7 -4.50 12.38 18.71
CA ASP A 7 -4.65 12.06 20.14
C ASP A 7 -3.95 10.73 20.43
N ARG A 8 -3.72 10.40 21.71
CA ARG A 8 -2.97 9.20 22.13
C ARG A 8 -3.50 7.88 21.53
N ASP A 9 -4.80 7.82 21.22
CA ASP A 9 -5.49 6.64 20.69
C ASP A 9 -6.20 6.89 19.34
N GLN A 10 -6.09 8.09 18.74
CA GLN A 10 -6.81 8.40 17.51
C GLN A 10 -6.01 9.33 16.59
N VAL A 11 -5.82 8.91 15.34
CA VAL A 11 -5.23 9.73 14.28
C VAL A 11 -6.26 9.95 13.18
N VAL A 12 -6.64 11.20 12.97
CA VAL A 12 -7.53 11.60 11.86
C VAL A 12 -6.65 12.07 10.70
N ILE A 13 -6.67 11.31 9.61
CA ILE A 13 -5.89 11.59 8.41
C ILE A 13 -6.86 11.95 7.29
N SER A 14 -6.84 13.19 6.80
CA SER A 14 -7.41 13.50 5.50
C SER A 14 -6.34 13.41 4.42
N THR A 15 -6.60 12.52 3.49
CA THR A 15 -5.68 12.19 2.41
C THR A 15 -6.39 12.28 1.07
N ARG A 16 -5.62 12.52 0.01
CA ARG A 16 -6.17 12.51 -1.34
C ARG A 16 -6.59 11.07 -1.66
N LEU A 17 -7.69 10.91 -2.40
CA LEU A 17 -8.23 9.60 -2.77
C LEU A 17 -7.14 8.63 -3.29
N ALA A 18 -6.22 9.12 -4.14
CA ALA A 18 -5.08 8.33 -4.63
C ALA A 18 -4.26 7.67 -3.51
N LYS A 19 -3.93 8.39 -2.43
CA LYS A 19 -3.19 7.82 -1.30
C LYS A 19 -4.00 6.85 -0.46
N ALA A 20 -5.33 7.01 -0.41
CA ALA A 20 -6.20 6.05 0.26
C ALA A 20 -6.24 4.73 -0.52
N ARG A 21 -6.19 4.80 -1.86
CA ARG A 21 -6.04 3.62 -2.72
C ARG A 21 -4.70 2.94 -2.50
N ASP A 22 -3.60 3.70 -2.50
CA ASP A 22 -2.25 3.16 -2.24
C ASP A 22 -2.16 2.46 -0.86
N LEU A 23 -2.81 3.04 0.16
CA LEU A 23 -2.89 2.42 1.48
C LEU A 23 -3.68 1.11 1.44
N LEU A 24 -4.82 1.10 0.76
CA LEU A 24 -5.64 -0.10 0.59
C LEU A 24 -4.88 -1.20 -0.14
N ASP A 25 -4.13 -0.85 -1.19
CA ASP A 25 -3.29 -1.81 -1.91
C ASP A 25 -2.21 -2.42 -1.01
N GLY A 26 -1.57 -1.61 -0.15
CA GLY A 26 -0.62 -2.09 0.85
C GLY A 26 -1.27 -3.03 1.87
N LEU A 27 -2.46 -2.69 2.39
CA LEU A 27 -3.18 -3.55 3.34
C LEU A 27 -3.54 -4.91 2.74
N ILE A 28 -3.95 -4.93 1.47
CA ILE A 28 -4.25 -6.17 0.74
C ILE A 28 -2.96 -6.99 0.52
N ALA A 29 -1.86 -6.34 0.11
CA ALA A 29 -0.59 -7.02 -0.16
C ALA A 29 0.01 -7.68 1.08
N TYR A 30 -0.12 -7.03 2.25
CA TYR A 30 0.47 -7.50 3.51
C TYR A 30 -0.57 -8.08 4.48
N ARG A 31 -1.75 -8.51 3.99
CA ARG A 31 -2.86 -8.96 4.87
C ARG A 31 -2.45 -10.06 5.86
N SER A 32 -1.58 -10.96 5.42
CA SER A 32 -1.11 -12.10 6.20
C SER A 32 -0.18 -11.69 7.35
N GLU A 33 0.53 -10.56 7.19
CA GLU A 33 1.48 -10.05 8.18
C GLU A 33 0.82 -9.07 9.15
N LEU A 34 -0.24 -8.37 8.71
CA LEU A 34 -0.94 -7.36 9.50
C LEU A 34 -2.05 -7.92 10.40
N GLY A 35 -2.46 -9.18 10.17
CA GLY A 35 -3.46 -9.85 10.98
C GLY A 35 -4.81 -9.12 11.03
N ASP A 36 -5.48 -9.19 12.18
CA ASP A 36 -6.85 -8.66 12.35
C ASP A 36 -6.92 -7.14 12.17
N LEU A 37 -5.91 -6.40 12.62
CA LEU A 37 -5.86 -4.94 12.49
C LEU A 37 -5.79 -4.50 11.02
N GLY A 38 -5.00 -5.20 10.21
CA GLY A 38 -4.92 -4.93 8.77
C GLY A 38 -6.27 -5.16 8.07
N ARG A 39 -6.99 -6.21 8.50
CA ARG A 39 -8.33 -6.52 8.00
C ARG A 39 -9.35 -5.45 8.38
N GLU A 40 -9.36 -4.99 9.64
CA GLU A 40 -10.26 -3.92 10.08
C GLU A 40 -10.03 -2.63 9.29
N LEU A 41 -8.77 -2.27 9.04
CA LEU A 41 -8.41 -1.11 8.22
C LEU A 41 -8.88 -1.26 6.76
N GLU A 42 -8.75 -2.46 6.19
CA GLU A 42 -9.26 -2.77 4.85
C GLU A 42 -10.79 -2.56 4.77
N GLU A 43 -11.53 -3.08 5.76
CA GLU A 43 -12.98 -2.97 5.84
C GLU A 43 -13.44 -1.52 6.00
N MET A 44 -12.76 -0.72 6.83
CA MET A 44 -13.04 0.71 6.99
C MET A 44 -12.82 1.51 5.69
N LEU A 45 -11.74 1.23 4.95
CA LEU A 45 -11.46 1.91 3.68
C LEU A 45 -12.51 1.57 2.62
N ARG A 46 -12.91 0.30 2.53
CA ARG A 46 -13.98 -0.12 1.61
C ARG A 46 -15.33 0.49 1.99
N ALA A 47 -15.66 0.55 3.28
CA ALA A 47 -16.88 1.19 3.77
C ALA A 47 -16.92 2.70 3.45
N ALA A 48 -15.75 3.34 3.40
CA ALA A 48 -15.59 4.73 2.96
C ALA A 48 -15.64 4.91 1.43
N GLY A 49 -15.86 3.84 0.65
CA GLY A 49 -15.93 3.87 -0.81
C GLY A 49 -14.56 3.91 -1.50
N VAL A 50 -13.48 3.56 -0.80
CA VAL A 50 -12.16 3.45 -1.39
C VAL A 50 -12.04 2.10 -2.09
N GLU A 51 -11.77 2.15 -3.39
CA GLU A 51 -11.46 0.98 -4.22
C GLU A 51 -9.94 0.86 -4.40
N PRO A 52 -9.38 -0.36 -4.47
CA PRO A 52 -7.95 -0.57 -4.73
C PRO A 52 -7.54 0.08 -6.06
N SER A 53 -6.28 0.47 -6.19
CA SER A 53 -5.82 1.09 -7.43
C SER A 53 -5.89 0.05 -8.56
N ALA A 54 -6.70 0.35 -9.59
CA ALA A 54 -6.65 -0.39 -10.83
C ALA A 54 -5.31 -0.06 -11.51
N GLN A 55 -4.31 -0.94 -11.36
CA GLN A 55 -2.93 -0.89 -11.90
C GLN A 55 -1.88 -0.47 -10.85
N ALA A 56 -0.69 -1.06 -10.84
CA ALA A 56 0.00 -1.73 -11.95
C ALA A 56 0.61 -3.07 -11.52
N GLY A 57 0.53 -4.04 -12.44
CA GLY A 57 1.16 -5.34 -12.30
C GLY A 57 2.60 -5.20 -11.86
N HIS A 58 3.01 -6.14 -11.00
CA HIS A 58 4.35 -6.32 -10.50
C HIS A 58 5.37 -5.83 -11.53
N ILE A 59 6.16 -4.83 -11.17
CA ILE A 59 7.46 -4.65 -11.80
C ILE A 59 8.23 -5.96 -11.53
N ARG A 60 8.13 -6.91 -12.46
CA ARG A 60 9.06 -8.04 -12.54
C ARG A 60 10.41 -7.37 -12.81
N TYR A 61 11.18 -7.21 -11.75
CA TYR A 61 12.62 -7.09 -11.90
C TYR A 61 13.07 -8.43 -12.50
N GLU A 62 13.07 -8.53 -13.83
CA GLU A 62 13.95 -9.47 -14.50
C GLU A 62 15.37 -9.08 -14.08
N TYR A 63 15.93 -9.88 -13.18
CA TYR A 63 17.35 -9.86 -12.88
C TYR A 63 18.09 -10.12 -14.19
N MET A 64 18.61 -9.08 -14.83
CA MET A 64 19.65 -9.23 -15.83
C MET A 64 20.93 -9.59 -15.06
N PRO A 65 21.46 -10.81 -15.19
CA PRO A 65 22.77 -11.12 -14.63
C PRO A 65 23.80 -10.16 -15.26
N PRO A 66 24.82 -9.72 -14.49
CA PRO A 66 25.88 -8.91 -15.07
C PRO A 66 26.49 -9.69 -16.24
N THR A 67 26.45 -9.08 -17.42
CA THR A 67 27.15 -9.63 -18.58
C THR A 67 28.63 -9.65 -18.22
N ASP A 68 29.17 -10.84 -17.97
CA ASP A 68 30.61 -11.11 -18.00
C ASP A 68 31.09 -10.75 -19.41
N LEU A 69 31.43 -9.47 -19.60
CA LEU A 69 31.98 -8.93 -20.82
C LEU A 69 33.47 -8.69 -20.59
N ASP A 70 34.23 -9.43 -21.39
CA ASP A 70 35.64 -9.27 -21.72
C ASP A 70 36.69 -9.85 -20.76
N ARG A 71 36.89 -11.16 -20.94
CA ARG A 71 38.25 -11.70 -21.13
C ARG A 71 38.94 -10.91 -22.24
N HIS A 72 40.09 -10.29 -21.97
CA HIS A 72 41.26 -10.33 -22.84
C HIS A 72 42.54 -9.98 -22.08
#